data_AF-A0A9E0UYV8-F1
#
_entry.id   AF-A0A9E0UYV8-F1
#
_cell.length_a   1.000
_cell.length_b   1.000
_cell.length_c   1.000
_cell.angle_alpha   90.00
_cell.angle_beta   90.00
_cell.angle_gamma   90.00
#
_symmetry.space_group_name_H-M   'P 1'
#
loop_
_entity.id
_entity.type
_entity.pdbx_description
1 polymer ?
#
loop_
_entity_poly.entity_id
_entity_poly.type
_entity_poly.pdbx_seq_one_letter_code
_entity_poly.pdbx_strand_id
1 'polypeptide(L)'
;MNSPAEDPIDEAAHRVRARRSLTYLFMVAIVMFFAALSSAYIVSRGSADYWVTFRMPVDFWYSTAIIVVSSLSVQLALRAARHGDKRATATWLVATLVLGVIFSVFQFKGWKEMSERRMNLVTDKVTMTAGVYGVDFAITHKGVPLERVDSLYYSQDDPGHTAPLNADMADHWNVSSGYFHVLTFSHWLHLAGGLVVLMVLTVRALLGRYTAQAHTGVWQGTMYWHFLTGVWIYLLLFIAAVH
;
A
#
# COMPACT_ATOMS: atom_id res chain seq x y z
N MET A 1 27.41 -27.63 39.16
CA MET A 1 27.15 -28.20 37.82
C MET A 1 27.07 -27.02 36.87
N ASN A 2 28.20 -26.59 36.30
CA ASN A 2 28.20 -25.51 35.32
C ASN A 2 27.63 -26.06 34.02
N SER A 3 26.60 -25.41 33.49
CA SER A 3 26.12 -25.67 32.14
C SER A 3 27.33 -25.61 31.19
N PRO A 4 27.51 -26.57 30.27
CA PRO A 4 28.52 -26.43 29.23
C PRO A 4 28.21 -25.11 28.49
N ALA A 5 29.22 -24.24 28.38
CA ALA A 5 29.08 -23.02 27.59
C ALA A 5 28.72 -23.44 26.16
N GLU A 6 27.56 -23.01 25.65
CA GLU A 6 27.18 -23.24 24.26
C GLU A 6 28.28 -22.71 23.33
N ASP A 7 28.61 -23.49 22.29
CA ASP A 7 29.59 -23.09 21.28
C ASP A 7 29.16 -21.75 20.65
N PRO A 8 30.02 -20.71 20.65
CA PRO A 8 29.75 -19.42 20.03
C PRO A 8 29.27 -19.51 18.57
N ILE A 9 29.68 -20.55 17.83
CA ILE A 9 29.25 -20.81 16.45
C ILE A 9 27.78 -21.22 16.39
N ASP A 10 27.34 -22.09 17.31
CA ASP A 10 25.96 -22.57 17.34
C ASP A 10 25.00 -21.46 17.79
N GLU A 11 25.38 -20.69 18.80
CA GLU A 11 24.59 -19.56 19.29
C GLU A 11 24.41 -18.47 18.20
N ALA A 12 25.44 -18.20 17.40
CA ALA A 12 25.35 -17.30 16.25
C ALA A 12 24.40 -17.83 15.17
N ALA A 13 24.44 -19.13 14.85
CA ALA A 13 23.56 -19.76 13.88
C ALA A 13 22.09 -19.78 14.35
N HIS A 14 21.85 -20.05 15.63
CA HIS A 14 20.53 -19.98 16.26
C HIS A 14 19.94 -18.56 16.18
N ARG A 15 20.73 -17.52 16.50
CA ARG A 15 20.31 -16.12 16.37
C ARG A 15 19.92 -15.73 14.95
N VAL A 16 20.67 -16.18 13.94
CA VAL A 16 20.34 -15.92 12.53
C VAL A 16 19.04 -16.62 12.12
N ARG A 17 18.86 -17.89 12.48
CA ARG A 17 17.61 -18.63 12.23
C ARG A 17 16.41 -17.96 12.87
N ALA A 18 16.50 -17.62 14.17
CA ALA A 18 15.44 -16.96 14.91
C ALA A 18 15.02 -15.63 14.27
N ARG A 19 15.98 -14.78 13.89
CA ARG A 19 15.72 -13.50 13.21
C ARG A 19 15.04 -13.67 11.86
N ARG A 20 15.39 -14.71 11.09
CA ARG A 20 14.73 -15.04 9.81
C ARG A 20 13.30 -15.51 10.03
N SER A 21 13.08 -16.43 10.98
CA SER A 21 11.73 -16.90 11.32
C SER A 21 10.82 -15.76 11.75
N LEU A 22 11.32 -14.84 12.58
CA LEU A 22 10.56 -13.66 13.00
C LEU A 22 10.19 -12.75 11.82
N THR A 23 11.08 -12.59 10.85
CA THR A 23 10.81 -11.80 9.63
C THR A 23 9.63 -12.39 8.85
N TYR A 24 9.62 -13.71 8.66
CA TYR A 24 8.53 -14.38 7.94
C TYR A 24 7.21 -14.37 8.71
N LEU A 25 7.24 -14.60 10.03
CA LEU A 25 6.04 -14.53 10.86
C LEU A 25 5.39 -13.14 10.78
N PHE A 26 6.21 -12.08 10.84
CA PHE A 26 5.72 -10.71 10.67
C PHE A 26 5.10 -10.47 9.29
N MET A 27 5.74 -10.96 8.21
CA MET A 27 5.17 -10.86 6.86
C MET A 27 3.83 -11.60 6.74
N VAL A 28 3.71 -12.80 7.29
CA VAL A 28 2.46 -13.58 7.31
C VAL A 28 1.36 -12.81 8.06
N ALA A 29 1.67 -12.21 9.21
CA ALA A 29 0.72 -11.40 9.95
C ALA A 29 0.19 -10.21 9.12
N ILE A 30 1.07 -9.54 8.38
CA ILE A 30 0.67 -8.44 7.48
C ILE A 30 -0.22 -8.96 6.34
N VAL A 31 0.11 -10.10 5.73
CA VAL A 31 -0.74 -10.72 4.69
C VAL A 31 -2.13 -11.01 5.23
N MET A 32 -2.23 -11.60 6.42
CA MET A 32 -3.52 -11.90 7.06
C MET A 32 -4.31 -10.63 7.34
N PHE A 33 -3.65 -9.56 7.81
CA PHE A 33 -4.27 -8.26 8.05
C PHE A 33 -4.89 -7.67 6.78
N PHE A 34 -4.13 -7.62 5.68
CA PHE A 34 -4.64 -7.11 4.41
C PHE A 34 -5.71 -8.02 3.78
N ALA A 35 -5.57 -9.34 3.89
CA ALA A 35 -6.58 -10.28 3.41
C ALA A 35 -7.93 -10.09 4.13
N ALA A 36 -7.90 -9.84 5.44
CA ALA A 36 -9.10 -9.56 6.22
C ALA A 36 -9.78 -8.25 5.78
N LEU A 37 -9.02 -7.17 5.58
CA LEU A 37 -9.56 -5.89 5.11
C LEU A 37 -10.10 -5.96 3.68
N SER A 38 -9.41 -6.66 2.77
CA SER A 38 -9.89 -6.88 1.40
C SER A 38 -11.17 -7.72 1.36
N SER A 39 -11.28 -8.74 2.24
CA SER A 39 -12.51 -9.53 2.39
C SER A 39 -13.67 -8.66 2.87
N ALA A 40 -13.44 -7.85 3.92
CA ALA A 40 -14.43 -6.91 4.44
C ALA A 40 -14.91 -5.94 3.35
N TYR A 41 -14.00 -5.40 2.53
CA TYR A 41 -14.34 -4.56 1.38
C TYR A 41 -15.32 -5.27 0.42
N ILE A 42 -15.00 -6.50 0.00
CA ILE A 42 -15.81 -7.23 -1.00
C ILE A 42 -17.21 -7.49 -0.46
N VAL A 43 -17.31 -7.94 0.79
CA VAL A 43 -18.58 -8.22 1.45
C VAL A 43 -19.41 -6.94 1.57
N SER A 44 -18.80 -5.83 2.03
CA SER A 44 -19.49 -4.54 2.14
C SER A 44 -19.98 -4.00 0.80
N ARG A 45 -19.25 -4.22 -0.29
CA ARG A 45 -19.71 -3.85 -1.64
C ARG A 45 -20.94 -4.66 -2.06
N GLY A 46 -20.98 -5.95 -1.75
CA GLY A 46 -22.10 -6.82 -2.11
C GLY A 46 -23.38 -6.56 -1.31
N SER A 47 -23.27 -6.00 -0.09
CA SER A 47 -24.41 -5.73 0.79
C SER A 47 -24.88 -4.27 0.80
N ALA A 48 -24.15 -3.35 0.17
CA ALA A 48 -24.48 -1.92 0.18
C ALA A 48 -25.53 -1.57 -0.88
N ASP A 49 -26.54 -0.78 -0.48
CA ASP A 49 -27.53 -0.24 -1.42
C ASP A 49 -26.89 0.74 -2.41
N TYR A 50 -26.00 1.61 -1.94
CA TYR A 50 -25.24 2.55 -2.77
C TYR A 50 -23.75 2.28 -2.68
N TRP A 51 -23.11 2.21 -3.85
CA TRP A 51 -21.67 2.06 -3.96
C TRP A 51 -21.06 3.14 -4.84
N VAL A 52 -20.02 3.80 -4.33
CA VAL A 52 -19.25 4.78 -5.09
C VAL A 52 -18.06 4.07 -5.71
N THR A 53 -18.00 4.05 -7.04
CA THR A 53 -16.78 3.69 -7.75
C THR A 53 -16.01 4.95 -8.10
N PHE A 54 -14.70 5.00 -7.84
CA PHE A 54 -13.83 6.10 -8.23
C PHE A 54 -12.71 5.63 -9.15
N ARG A 55 -12.25 6.54 -10.01
CA ARG A 55 -11.10 6.30 -10.88
C ARG A 55 -9.82 6.65 -10.14
N MET A 56 -8.87 5.71 -10.16
CA MET A 56 -7.56 5.88 -9.52
C MET A 56 -6.77 7.03 -10.18
N PRO A 57 -6.31 8.02 -9.40
CA PRO A 57 -5.38 9.05 -9.86
C PRO A 57 -4.15 8.47 -10.57
N VAL A 58 -3.68 9.16 -11.61
CA VAL A 58 -2.50 8.74 -12.40
C VAL A 58 -1.22 8.66 -11.56
N ASP A 59 -1.15 9.45 -10.48
CA ASP A 59 -0.02 9.46 -9.54
C ASP A 59 0.23 8.09 -8.88
N PHE A 60 -0.82 7.30 -8.61
CA PHE A 60 -0.65 5.96 -8.05
C PHE A 60 0.03 5.00 -9.02
N TRP A 61 -0.20 5.14 -10.33
CA TRP A 61 0.47 4.34 -11.36
C TRP A 61 1.95 4.70 -11.50
N TYR A 62 2.28 6.00 -11.51
CA TYR A 62 3.68 6.45 -11.49
C TYR A 62 4.41 5.97 -10.25
N SER A 63 3.79 6.08 -9.07
CA SER A 63 4.36 5.55 -7.82
C SER A 63 4.66 4.05 -7.94
N THR A 64 3.79 3.30 -8.62
CA THR A 64 3.96 1.84 -8.77
C THR A 64 5.17 1.51 -9.63
N ALA A 65 5.40 2.25 -10.72
CA ALA A 65 6.62 2.11 -11.51
C ALA A 65 7.87 2.43 -10.66
N ILE A 66 7.81 3.50 -9.85
CA ILE A 66 8.92 3.91 -8.97
C ILE A 66 9.26 2.84 -7.93
N ILE A 67 8.27 2.26 -7.25
CA ILE A 67 8.53 1.24 -6.21
C ILE A 67 9.04 -0.08 -6.81
N VAL A 68 8.61 -0.44 -8.02
CA VAL A 68 9.17 -1.59 -8.75
C VAL A 68 10.65 -1.35 -9.09
N VAL A 69 11.00 -0.16 -9.57
CA VAL A 69 12.42 0.21 -9.81
C VAL A 69 13.22 0.23 -8.50
N SER A 70 12.63 0.73 -7.41
CA SER A 70 13.22 0.69 -6.06
C SER A 70 13.46 -0.75 -5.57
N SER A 71 12.55 -1.66 -5.86
CA SER A 71 12.69 -3.09 -5.57
C SER A 71 13.89 -3.70 -6.33
N LEU A 72 14.09 -3.32 -7.60
CA LEU A 72 15.28 -3.73 -8.35
C LEU A 72 16.57 -3.14 -7.75
N SER A 73 16.57 -1.87 -7.35
CA SER A 73 17.76 -1.24 -6.77
C SER A 73 18.18 -1.88 -5.45
N VAL A 74 17.24 -2.25 -4.56
CA VAL A 74 17.59 -2.93 -3.30
C VAL A 74 18.13 -4.33 -3.54
N GLN A 75 17.64 -5.01 -4.59
CA GLN A 75 18.17 -6.30 -5.00
C GLN A 75 19.63 -6.19 -5.48
N LEU A 76 19.98 -5.12 -6.18
CA LEU A 76 21.36 -4.83 -6.59
C LEU A 76 22.24 -4.50 -5.38
N ALA A 77 21.72 -3.78 -4.38
CA ALA A 77 22.42 -3.56 -3.11
C ALA A 77 22.76 -4.89 -2.41
N LEU A 78 21.80 -5.82 -2.35
CA LEU A 78 22.02 -7.14 -1.76
C LEU A 78 23.07 -7.94 -2.53
N ARG A 79 23.04 -7.91 -3.87
CA ARG A 79 24.06 -8.57 -4.70
C ARG A 79 25.44 -7.99 -4.41
N ALA A 80 25.60 -6.67 -4.42
CA ALA A 80 26.86 -6.00 -4.09
C ALA A 80 27.35 -6.37 -2.68
N ALA A 81 26.46 -6.42 -1.69
CA ALA A 81 26.80 -6.77 -0.32
C ALA A 81 27.33 -8.22 -0.20
N ARG A 82 26.75 -9.15 -0.97
CA ARG A 82 27.20 -10.55 -1.04
C ARG A 82 28.59 -10.69 -1.65
N HIS A 83 28.92 -9.84 -2.63
CA HIS A 83 30.26 -9.78 -3.22
C HIS A 83 31.26 -8.96 -2.39
N GLY A 84 30.84 -8.36 -1.28
CA GLY A 84 31.69 -7.55 -0.42
C GLY A 84 32.00 -6.15 -0.94
N ASP A 85 31.34 -5.70 -2.02
CA ASP A 85 31.52 -4.35 -2.56
C ASP A 85 30.74 -3.33 -1.72
N LYS A 86 31.45 -2.68 -0.81
CA LYS A 86 30.90 -1.70 0.13
C LYS A 86 30.36 -0.45 -0.57
N ARG A 87 31.07 0.03 -1.60
CA ARG A 87 30.71 1.27 -2.31
C ARG A 87 29.43 1.05 -3.09
N ALA A 88 29.37 -0.01 -3.91
CA ALA A 88 28.17 -0.34 -4.67
C ALA A 88 26.98 -0.62 -3.74
N THR A 89 27.19 -1.33 -2.62
CA THR A 89 26.13 -1.55 -1.62
C THR A 89 25.53 -0.24 -1.12
N ALA A 90 26.38 0.72 -0.75
CA ALA A 90 25.93 2.03 -0.26
C ALA A 90 25.20 2.82 -1.36
N THR A 91 25.75 2.87 -2.57
CA THR A 91 25.11 3.57 -3.71
C THR A 91 23.72 3.04 -4.00
N TRP A 92 23.55 1.71 -4.07
CA TRP A 92 22.25 1.10 -4.35
C TRP A 92 21.26 1.26 -3.20
N LEU A 93 21.70 1.26 -1.94
CA LEU A 93 20.83 1.56 -0.79
C LEU A 93 20.37 3.03 -0.78
N VAL A 94 21.27 3.97 -1.08
CA VAL A 94 20.91 5.39 -1.25
C VAL A 94 19.90 5.56 -2.38
N ALA A 95 20.13 4.95 -3.55
CA ALA A 95 19.20 4.99 -4.66
C ALA A 95 17.82 4.43 -4.27
N THR A 96 17.79 3.30 -3.57
CA THR A 96 16.55 2.69 -3.07
C THR A 96 15.80 3.63 -2.13
N LEU A 97 16.50 4.24 -1.17
CA LEU A 97 15.93 5.18 -0.21
C LEU A 97 15.33 6.41 -0.90
N VAL A 98 16.06 7.00 -1.86
CA VAL A 98 15.58 8.13 -2.66
C VAL A 98 14.33 7.76 -3.44
N LEU A 99 14.33 6.61 -4.13
CA LEU A 99 13.15 6.13 -4.85
C LEU A 99 11.97 5.85 -3.92
N GLY A 100 12.23 5.32 -2.71
CA GLY A 100 11.21 5.13 -1.68
C GLY A 100 10.59 6.45 -1.21
N VAL A 101 11.38 7.52 -1.06
CA VAL A 101 10.87 8.85 -0.74
C VAL A 101 10.06 9.43 -1.91
N ILE A 102 10.54 9.30 -3.15
CA ILE A 102 9.80 9.74 -4.34
C ILE A 102 8.47 8.99 -4.43
N PHE A 103 8.45 7.68 -4.21
CA PHE A 103 7.22 6.87 -4.12
C PHE A 103 6.24 7.48 -3.11
N SER A 104 6.69 7.76 -1.87
CA SER A 104 5.85 8.37 -0.85
C SER A 104 5.28 9.73 -1.27
N VAL A 105 6.06 10.56 -1.99
CA VAL A 105 5.57 11.86 -2.51
C VAL A 105 4.43 11.65 -3.51
N PHE A 106 4.56 10.72 -4.46
CA PHE A 106 3.49 10.41 -5.41
C PHE A 106 2.25 9.83 -4.72
N GLN A 107 2.41 9.01 -3.69
CA GLN A 107 1.30 8.53 -2.85
C GLN A 107 0.52 9.69 -2.22
N PHE A 108 1.24 10.65 -1.62
CA PHE A 108 0.63 11.84 -1.03
C PHE A 108 -0.08 12.71 -2.07
N LYS A 109 0.47 12.85 -3.28
CA LYS A 109 -0.20 13.58 -4.37
C LYS A 109 -1.51 12.90 -4.77
N GLY A 110 -1.52 11.57 -4.92
CA GLY A 110 -2.72 10.81 -5.23
C GLY A 110 -3.81 10.95 -4.15
N TRP A 111 -3.44 10.89 -2.87
CA TRP A 111 -4.39 11.15 -1.78
C TRP A 111 -4.89 12.59 -1.75
N LYS A 112 -4.02 13.57 -2.03
CA LYS A 112 -4.43 14.97 -2.11
C LYS A 112 -5.49 15.18 -3.20
N GLU A 113 -5.28 14.60 -4.38
CA GLU A 113 -6.26 14.64 -5.47
C GLU A 113 -7.60 14.00 -5.08
N MET A 114 -7.59 12.88 -4.36
CA MET A 114 -8.83 12.26 -3.85
C MET A 114 -9.52 13.08 -2.76
N SER A 115 -8.76 13.71 -1.87
CA SER A 115 -9.31 14.57 -0.82
C SER A 115 -9.96 15.83 -1.43
N GLU A 116 -9.34 16.42 -2.46
CA GLU A 116 -9.91 17.52 -3.24
C GLU A 116 -11.24 17.13 -3.92
N ARG A 117 -11.38 15.85 -4.32
CA ARG A 117 -12.63 15.27 -4.85
C ARG A 117 -13.66 14.89 -3.77
N ARG A 118 -13.43 15.25 -2.50
CA ARG A 118 -14.26 14.88 -1.33
C ARG A 118 -14.51 13.37 -1.22
N MET A 119 -13.44 12.61 -1.40
CA MET A 119 -13.39 11.19 -1.12
C MET A 119 -12.54 11.02 0.14
N ASN A 120 -13.03 11.40 1.32
CA ASN A 120 -12.28 11.27 2.57
C ASN A 120 -12.61 9.97 3.34
N LEU A 121 -11.84 9.69 4.39
CA LEU A 121 -11.84 8.43 5.16
C LEU A 121 -13.18 8.11 5.86
N VAL A 122 -13.91 9.10 6.39
CA VAL A 122 -15.12 8.83 7.23
C VAL A 122 -16.20 9.92 7.14
N THR A 123 -15.95 11.06 6.50
CA THR A 123 -16.79 12.25 6.71
C THR A 123 -17.82 12.48 5.60
N ASP A 124 -17.61 11.89 4.44
CA ASP A 124 -18.38 12.26 3.25
C ASP A 124 -19.56 11.31 3.03
N LYS A 125 -20.76 11.88 2.93
CA LYS A 125 -21.93 11.20 2.40
C LYS A 125 -21.73 10.91 0.91
N VAL A 126 -22.42 9.90 0.39
CA VAL A 126 -22.37 9.54 -1.05
C VAL A 126 -22.65 10.77 -1.93
N THR A 127 -23.59 11.62 -1.51
CA THR A 127 -24.00 12.86 -2.20
C THR A 127 -22.99 14.01 -2.11
N MET A 128 -22.01 13.95 -1.21
CA MET A 128 -21.01 15.01 -0.99
C MET A 128 -19.76 14.86 -1.87
N THR A 129 -19.68 13.79 -2.67
CA THR A 129 -18.57 13.54 -3.60
C THR A 129 -18.51 14.66 -4.66
N ALA A 130 -17.38 15.36 -4.74
CA ALA A 130 -17.23 16.59 -5.53
C ALA A 130 -16.50 16.42 -6.88
N GLY A 131 -16.17 15.19 -7.27
CA GLY A 131 -15.58 14.92 -8.59
C GLY A 131 -16.55 15.14 -9.76
N VAL A 132 -16.07 14.90 -10.97
CA VAL A 132 -16.92 14.86 -12.17
C VAL A 132 -17.58 13.49 -12.29
N TYR A 133 -18.91 13.44 -12.21
CA TYR A 133 -19.67 12.19 -12.38
C TYR A 133 -19.44 11.58 -13.77
N GLY A 134 -19.18 10.27 -13.82
CA GLY A 134 -18.85 9.54 -15.05
C GLY A 134 -17.37 9.63 -15.49
N VAL A 135 -16.57 10.51 -14.88
CA VAL A 135 -15.13 10.66 -15.17
C VAL A 135 -14.28 10.28 -13.95
N ASP A 136 -14.54 10.93 -12.82
CA ASP A 136 -13.81 10.73 -11.57
C ASP A 136 -14.47 9.69 -10.67
N PHE A 137 -15.80 9.62 -10.71
CA PHE A 137 -16.57 8.65 -9.95
C PHE A 137 -17.91 8.33 -10.63
N ALA A 138 -18.44 7.16 -10.31
CA ALA A 138 -19.82 6.77 -10.60
C ALA A 138 -20.45 6.21 -9.33
N ILE A 139 -21.79 6.21 -9.30
CA ILE A 139 -22.54 5.66 -8.18
C ILE A 139 -23.46 4.58 -8.74
N THR A 140 -23.42 3.41 -8.13
CA THR A 140 -24.34 2.32 -8.43
C THR A 140 -25.33 2.16 -7.30
N HIS A 141 -26.61 1.93 -7.63
CA HIS A 141 -27.65 1.52 -6.70
C HIS A 141 -27.96 0.04 -6.95
N LYS A 142 -27.73 -0.82 -5.95
CA LYS A 142 -27.90 -2.28 -6.03
C LYS A 142 -27.18 -2.91 -7.24
N GLY A 143 -26.00 -2.38 -7.57
CA GLY A 143 -25.18 -2.82 -8.70
C GLY A 143 -25.52 -2.21 -10.06
N VAL A 144 -26.61 -1.44 -10.18
CA VAL A 144 -26.97 -0.74 -11.42
C VAL A 144 -26.41 0.70 -11.38
N PRO A 145 -25.66 1.15 -12.40
CA PRO A 145 -25.15 2.52 -12.45
C PRO A 145 -26.30 3.53 -12.53
N LEU A 146 -26.20 4.61 -11.75
CA LEU A 146 -27.17 5.70 -11.81
C LEU A 146 -26.90 6.62 -13.00
N GLU A 147 -27.89 7.43 -13.35
CA GLU A 147 -27.72 8.59 -14.24
C GLU A 147 -27.76 9.87 -13.41
N ARG A 148 -26.98 10.89 -13.80
CA ARG A 148 -26.96 12.19 -13.12
C ARG A 148 -27.43 13.29 -14.06
N VAL A 149 -28.61 13.85 -13.79
CA VAL A 149 -29.24 14.94 -14.56
C VAL A 149 -29.55 16.10 -13.61
N ASP A 150 -29.16 17.32 -13.97
CA ASP A 150 -29.41 18.54 -13.16
C ASP A 150 -29.02 18.43 -11.67
N SER A 151 -27.92 17.73 -11.38
CA SER A 151 -27.41 17.42 -10.02
C SER A 151 -28.23 16.43 -9.20
N LEU A 152 -29.25 15.83 -9.79
CA LEU A 152 -30.04 14.75 -9.21
C LEU A 152 -29.63 13.40 -9.79
N TYR A 153 -29.79 12.34 -9.01
CA TYR A 153 -29.45 10.97 -9.36
C TYR A 153 -30.71 10.14 -9.59
N TYR A 154 -30.73 9.38 -10.68
CA TYR A 154 -31.89 8.59 -11.11
C TYR A 154 -31.48 7.17 -11.47
N SER A 155 -32.40 6.22 -11.33
CA SER A 155 -32.23 4.88 -11.88
C SER A 155 -32.31 4.93 -13.40
N GLN A 156 -31.57 4.05 -14.09
CA GLN A 156 -31.69 3.90 -15.55
C GLN A 156 -33.08 3.42 -16.00
N ASP A 157 -33.84 2.83 -15.08
CA ASP A 157 -35.21 2.36 -15.33
C ASP A 157 -36.27 3.49 -15.27
N ASP A 158 -35.87 4.74 -15.00
CA ASP A 158 -36.75 5.93 -14.99
C ASP A 158 -36.34 6.93 -16.10
N PRO A 159 -36.73 6.69 -17.38
CA PRO A 159 -36.35 7.56 -18.51
C PRO A 159 -36.93 8.98 -18.42
N GLY A 160 -37.92 9.20 -17.56
CA GLY A 160 -38.55 10.49 -17.34
C GLY A 160 -37.92 11.31 -16.22
N HIS A 161 -36.91 10.76 -15.53
CA HIS A 161 -36.23 11.41 -14.39
C HIS A 161 -37.24 11.96 -13.36
N THR A 162 -38.26 11.18 -13.05
CA THR A 162 -39.40 11.59 -12.21
C THR A 162 -39.19 11.31 -10.73
N ALA A 163 -38.32 10.34 -10.39
CA ALA A 163 -38.07 9.89 -9.04
C ALA A 163 -36.58 10.04 -8.65
N PRO A 164 -36.15 11.22 -8.15
CA PRO A 164 -34.76 11.43 -7.75
C PRO A 164 -34.42 10.65 -6.47
N LEU A 165 -33.26 10.00 -6.46
CA LEU A 165 -32.76 9.17 -5.35
C LEU A 165 -31.96 9.97 -4.31
N ASN A 166 -31.73 11.27 -4.52
CA ASN A 166 -30.85 12.09 -3.66
C ASN A 166 -31.23 12.09 -2.17
N ALA A 167 -32.54 12.09 -1.86
CA ALA A 167 -33.02 12.11 -0.48
C ALA A 167 -32.66 10.80 0.24
N ASP A 168 -32.82 9.67 -0.44
CA ASP A 168 -32.44 8.35 0.08
C ASP A 168 -30.91 8.22 0.18
N MET A 169 -30.18 8.69 -0.84
CA MET A 169 -28.72 8.70 -0.85
C MET A 169 -28.09 9.61 0.23
N ALA A 170 -28.81 10.63 0.71
CA ALA A 170 -28.27 11.62 1.64
C ALA A 170 -27.84 11.00 2.98
N ASP A 171 -28.52 9.93 3.40
CA ASP A 171 -28.20 9.25 4.66
C ASP A 171 -27.10 8.20 4.52
N HIS A 172 -26.71 7.85 3.29
CA HIS A 172 -25.70 6.85 3.00
C HIS A 172 -24.27 7.42 3.01
N TRP A 173 -23.37 6.75 3.71
CA TRP A 173 -21.95 7.10 3.80
C TRP A 173 -21.15 6.56 2.61
N ASN A 174 -20.08 7.25 2.21
CA ASN A 174 -19.15 6.72 1.21
C ASN A 174 -18.21 5.66 1.82
N VAL A 175 -18.75 4.45 2.00
CA VAL A 175 -18.04 3.30 2.58
C VAL A 175 -16.85 2.89 1.70
N SER A 176 -16.97 3.01 0.38
CA SER A 176 -15.91 2.67 -0.59
C SER A 176 -14.63 3.50 -0.36
N SER A 177 -14.77 4.82 -0.25
CA SER A 177 -13.67 5.73 0.07
C SER A 177 -13.03 5.42 1.43
N GLY A 178 -13.84 5.07 2.43
CA GLY A 178 -13.35 4.69 3.75
C GLY A 178 -12.43 3.47 3.71
N TYR A 179 -12.83 2.39 3.04
CA TYR A 179 -11.96 1.23 2.89
C TYR A 179 -10.70 1.53 2.08
N PHE A 180 -10.79 2.31 1.00
CA PHE A 180 -9.63 2.73 0.23
C PHE A 180 -8.58 3.39 1.12
N HIS A 181 -9.00 4.33 1.96
CA HIS A 181 -8.10 5.03 2.86
C HIS A 181 -7.55 4.11 3.95
N VAL A 182 -8.35 3.23 4.56
CA VAL A 182 -7.85 2.27 5.56
C VAL A 182 -6.81 1.33 4.97
N LEU A 183 -7.06 0.77 3.77
CA LEU A 183 -6.13 -0.12 3.07
C LEU A 183 -4.84 0.60 2.70
N THR A 184 -4.93 1.77 2.05
CA THR A 184 -3.75 2.50 1.58
C THR A 184 -2.96 3.15 2.72
N PHE A 185 -3.63 3.69 3.74
CA PHE A 185 -2.98 4.30 4.91
C PHE A 185 -2.27 3.26 5.76
N SER A 186 -2.90 2.11 6.01
CA SER A 186 -2.24 1.02 6.73
C SER A 186 -1.01 0.53 5.98
N HIS A 187 -1.05 0.43 4.64
CA HIS A 187 0.14 0.13 3.83
C HIS A 187 1.24 1.17 4.01
N TRP A 188 0.89 2.45 3.95
CA TRP A 188 1.84 3.54 4.14
C TRP A 188 2.48 3.54 5.54
N LEU A 189 1.76 3.12 6.58
CA LEU A 189 2.33 2.94 7.92
C LEU A 189 3.43 1.87 7.91
N HIS A 190 3.23 0.75 7.22
CA HIS A 190 4.25 -0.30 7.08
C HIS A 190 5.44 0.17 6.22
N LEU A 191 5.16 0.97 5.19
CA LEU A 191 6.18 1.64 4.37
C LEU A 191 7.04 2.60 5.20
N ALA A 192 6.45 3.41 6.09
CA ALA A 192 7.18 4.30 6.97
C ALA A 192 8.20 3.53 7.84
N GLY A 193 7.78 2.39 8.40
CA GLY A 193 8.69 1.46 9.08
C GLY A 193 9.79 0.92 8.16
N GLY A 194 9.44 0.58 6.91
CA GLY A 194 10.40 0.15 5.89
C GLY A 194 11.43 1.21 5.52
N LEU A 195 11.02 2.47 5.42
CA LEU A 195 11.89 3.62 5.15
C LEU A 195 12.86 3.86 6.31
N VAL A 196 12.41 3.73 7.55
CA VAL A 196 13.30 3.79 8.73
C VAL A 196 14.35 2.68 8.67
N VAL A 197 13.93 1.44 8.37
CA VAL A 197 14.88 0.32 8.21
C VAL A 197 15.86 0.60 7.08
N LEU A 198 15.41 1.03 5.91
CA LEU A 198 16.29 1.39 4.79
C LEU A 198 17.25 2.52 5.14
N MET A 199 16.81 3.54 5.87
CA MET A 199 17.66 4.62 6.36
C MET A 199 18.79 4.07 7.24
N VAL A 200 18.45 3.23 8.21
CA VAL A 200 19.44 2.60 9.10
C VAL A 200 20.43 1.74 8.30
N LEU A 201 19.96 0.94 7.34
CA LEU A 201 20.83 0.14 6.47
C LEU A 201 21.73 1.06 5.63
N THR A 202 21.20 2.14 5.07
CA THR A 202 21.95 3.10 4.25
C THR A 202 23.07 3.76 5.07
N VAL A 203 22.77 4.28 6.26
CA VAL A 203 23.77 4.88 7.16
C VAL A 203 24.85 3.87 7.51
N ARG A 204 24.49 2.61 7.85
CA ARG A 204 25.46 1.55 8.15
C ARG A 204 26.34 1.20 6.95
N ALA A 205 25.79 1.25 5.73
CA ALA A 205 26.53 1.01 4.50
C ALA A 205 27.53 2.14 4.22
N LEU A 206 27.11 3.40 4.40
CA LEU A 206 27.98 4.57 4.27
C LEU A 206 29.12 4.55 5.29
N LEU A 207 28.88 4.02 6.49
CA LEU A 207 29.91 3.78 7.51
C LEU A 207 30.80 2.54 7.22
N GLY A 208 30.62 1.87 6.07
CA GLY A 208 31.45 0.75 5.65
C GLY A 208 31.30 -0.53 6.50
N ARG A 209 30.19 -0.67 7.24
CA ARG A 209 29.97 -1.76 8.20
C ARG A 209 29.49 -3.07 7.57
N TYR A 210 29.14 -3.08 6.28
CA TYR A 210 28.79 -4.31 5.58
C TYR A 210 30.03 -4.98 4.98
N THR A 211 30.15 -6.28 5.21
CA THR A 211 31.13 -7.18 4.60
C THR A 211 30.41 -8.40 4.05
N ALA A 212 31.09 -9.20 3.21
CA ALA A 212 30.50 -10.41 2.62
C ALA A 212 29.95 -11.39 3.68
N GLN A 213 30.55 -11.42 4.88
CA GLN A 213 30.10 -12.27 5.99
C GLN A 213 29.02 -11.60 6.87
N ALA A 214 28.91 -10.27 6.86
CA ALA A 214 28.02 -9.50 7.74
C ALA A 214 26.87 -8.80 6.98
N HIS A 215 26.28 -9.43 5.96
CA HIS A 215 25.24 -8.84 5.10
C HIS A 215 23.79 -9.21 5.50
N THR A 216 23.59 -9.93 6.61
CA THR A 216 22.26 -10.43 7.04
C THR A 216 21.23 -9.31 7.16
N GLY A 217 21.62 -8.12 7.65
CA GLY A 217 20.72 -6.98 7.74
C GLY A 217 20.25 -6.45 6.38
N VAL A 218 21.14 -6.42 5.37
CA VAL A 218 20.78 -6.03 4.00
C VAL A 218 19.81 -7.04 3.41
N TRP A 219 20.04 -8.35 3.64
CA TRP A 219 19.11 -9.39 3.20
C TRP A 219 17.72 -9.23 3.82
N GLN A 220 17.62 -9.04 5.13
CA GLN A 220 16.33 -8.85 5.81
C GLN A 220 15.59 -7.61 5.30
N GLY A 221 16.29 -6.48 5.18
CA GLY A 221 15.71 -5.26 4.62
C GLY A 221 15.26 -5.43 3.18
N THR A 222 16.03 -6.16 2.36
CA THR A 222 15.67 -6.46 0.96
C THR A 222 14.39 -7.31 0.89
N MET A 223 14.29 -8.37 1.69
CA MET A 223 13.09 -9.21 1.71
C MET A 223 11.86 -8.44 2.18
N TYR A 224 12.01 -7.59 3.21
CA TYR A 224 10.91 -6.76 3.69
C TYR A 224 10.48 -5.70 2.67
N TRP A 225 11.42 -5.07 1.97
CA TRP A 225 11.12 -4.08 0.94
C TRP A 225 10.40 -4.70 -0.28
N HIS A 226 10.84 -5.88 -0.72
CA HIS A 226 10.15 -6.66 -1.75
C HIS A 226 8.73 -7.05 -1.32
N PHE A 227 8.58 -7.49 -0.07
CA PHE A 227 7.28 -7.82 0.49
C PHE A 227 6.32 -6.61 0.46
N LEU A 228 6.76 -5.44 0.93
CA LEU A 228 5.96 -4.21 0.87
C LEU A 228 5.59 -3.81 -0.56
N THR A 229 6.50 -4.01 -1.51
CA THR A 229 6.26 -3.77 -2.94
C THR A 229 5.18 -4.73 -3.47
N GLY A 230 5.25 -6.02 -3.11
CA GLY A 230 4.25 -7.01 -3.49
C GLY A 230 2.86 -6.70 -2.91
N VAL A 231 2.79 -6.31 -1.64
CA VAL A 231 1.54 -5.87 -1.01
C VAL A 231 0.97 -4.65 -1.73
N TRP A 232 1.79 -3.65 -2.07
CA TRP A 232 1.31 -2.47 -2.81
C TRP A 232 0.72 -2.83 -4.17
N ILE A 233 1.44 -3.64 -4.96
CA ILE A 233 0.97 -4.06 -6.29
C ILE A 233 -0.35 -4.83 -6.15
N TYR A 234 -0.45 -5.72 -5.18
CA TYR A 234 -1.70 -6.42 -4.89
C TYR A 234 -2.84 -5.43 -4.57
N LEU A 235 -2.63 -4.48 -3.66
CA LEU A 235 -3.66 -3.51 -3.26
C LEU A 235 -4.09 -2.65 -4.44
N LEU A 236 -3.15 -2.15 -5.25
CA LEU A 236 -3.45 -1.35 -6.42
C LEU A 236 -4.30 -2.14 -7.43
N LEU A 237 -3.88 -3.36 -7.77
CA LEU A 237 -4.62 -4.21 -8.71
C LEU A 237 -5.98 -4.60 -8.15
N PHE A 238 -6.07 -4.90 -6.86
CA PHE A 238 -7.32 -5.19 -6.19
C PHE A 238 -8.29 -4.01 -6.28
N ILE A 239 -7.84 -2.81 -5.89
CA ILE A 239 -8.68 -1.60 -5.95
C ILE A 239 -9.08 -1.29 -7.40
N ALA A 240 -8.13 -1.38 -8.35
CA ALA A 240 -8.36 -1.07 -9.76
C ALA A 240 -9.22 -2.11 -10.49
N ALA A 241 -9.24 -3.37 -10.06
CA ALA A 241 -10.10 -4.41 -10.66
C ALA A 241 -11.53 -4.36 -10.10
N VAL A 242 -11.69 -3.87 -8.87
CA VAL A 242 -12.97 -3.83 -8.18
C VAL A 242 -13.69 -2.50 -8.43
N HIS A 243 -13.01 -1.48 -8.97
CA HIS A 243 -13.56 -0.19 -9.37
C HIS A 243 -13.76 -0.10 -10.89
#